data_AF-C1FEN0-F1
#
_entry.id   AF-C1FEN0-F1
#
_cell.length_a   1.000
_cell.length_b   1.000
_cell.length_c   1.000
_cell.angle_alpha   90.00
_cell.angle_beta   90.00
_cell.angle_gamma   90.00
#
_symmetry.space_group_name_H-M   'P 1'
#
loop_
_entity.id
_entity.type
_entity.pdbx_description
1 polymer ?
#
loop_
_entity_poly.entity_id
_entity_poly.type
_entity_poly.pdbx_seq_one_letter_code
_entity_poly.pdbx_strand_id
1 'polypeptide(L)'
;MIQKLEGPGKKSHHAPPKVDDLRCTHFRLMTQESMVALHHKGETPIASLTKPDGSAGKILILNSATTFDMLSEYHLTLLNHQAYAEHHHYAYVLALVKPVELRGRSAKFAKHLAMGTQLAQAWIPGRPSWDTVCHMDLDAWHASWAPFSSYGAMWPSNKDLLLGDTGQIWLNTGLMCARPTRWALRFFDRVINAVFLYEKMHDDSELNEDHPLREDTKNFVALGFKRDQPAVWHVLSQTWAEEAEVPYKGPDCTVWAHACNPDENPLECWHWCHWDALQRTGLKRWAFASKSASRWKGLGDVNGLTHLHLASRGAVPAVISTGLANKRSAALHRMCLRSCHSVLARASMSLCSLILGGSFCWPKDVDKMSLCDGKGCLMQMIDGGGGWIKHTGHQHWRDILPMCVPTSAAEALQAHGDVLSFCDSRKHMDKISP
;
A
#
# COMPACT_ATOMS: atom_id res chain seq x y z
N MET A 1 -11.31 21.49 -6.80
CA MET A 1 -11.11 22.94 -6.53
C MET A 1 -10.30 23.08 -5.25
N ILE A 2 -8.97 23.22 -5.33
CA ILE A 2 -8.09 23.34 -4.16
C ILE A 2 -8.14 24.81 -3.72
N GLN A 3 -8.92 25.15 -2.70
CA GLN A 3 -8.93 26.50 -2.15
C GLN A 3 -7.72 26.72 -1.25
N LYS A 4 -6.82 27.55 -1.74
CA LYS A 4 -5.76 28.22 -0.98
C LYS A 4 -6.44 29.13 0.06
N LEU A 5 -6.18 28.91 1.35
CA LEU A 5 -6.46 29.91 2.37
C LEU A 5 -5.46 31.06 2.17
N GLU A 6 -5.79 32.02 1.31
CA GLU A 6 -5.12 33.31 1.25
C GLU A 6 -5.95 34.33 2.04
N GLY A 7 -5.32 34.96 3.03
CA GLY A 7 -5.83 36.17 3.66
C GLY A 7 -5.96 37.31 2.64
N PRO A 8 -6.66 38.40 2.98
CA PRO A 8 -7.06 39.39 1.99
C PRO A 8 -5.84 40.19 1.52
N GLY A 9 -5.46 40.05 0.25
CA GLY A 9 -4.42 40.89 -0.32
C GLY A 9 -3.95 40.53 -1.71
N LYS A 10 -4.55 41.19 -2.71
CA LYS A 10 -4.06 41.42 -4.09
C LYS A 10 -3.94 40.19 -5.02
N LYS A 11 -4.79 40.21 -6.05
CA LYS A 11 -4.69 39.35 -7.25
C LYS A 11 -3.31 39.51 -7.90
N SER A 12 -2.44 38.53 -7.75
CA SER A 12 -1.28 38.32 -8.61
C SER A 12 -1.58 37.13 -9.53
N HIS A 13 -1.30 37.29 -10.82
CA HIS A 13 -1.19 36.18 -11.75
C HIS A 13 0.06 35.37 -11.37
N HIS A 14 -0.08 34.44 -10.43
CA HIS A 14 0.99 33.53 -10.07
C HIS A 14 0.99 32.32 -11.00
N ALA A 15 2.15 32.08 -11.62
CA ALA A 15 2.49 30.80 -12.21
C ALA A 15 2.20 29.68 -11.19
N PRO A 16 1.79 28.48 -11.64
CA PRO A 16 1.56 27.37 -10.73
C PRO A 16 2.81 27.16 -9.85
N PRO A 17 2.64 26.90 -8.55
CA PRO A 17 3.74 26.72 -7.61
C PRO A 17 4.73 25.67 -8.13
N LYS A 18 6.04 25.91 -7.97
CA LYS A 18 7.07 24.95 -8.38
C LYS A 18 7.18 23.86 -7.32
N VAL A 19 7.56 22.64 -7.73
CA VAL A 19 7.72 21.49 -6.81
C VAL A 19 8.74 21.80 -5.70
N ASP A 20 9.74 22.64 -5.97
CA ASP A 20 10.74 23.07 -4.98
C ASP A 20 10.14 23.89 -3.83
N ASP A 21 8.96 24.49 -4.03
CA ASP A 21 8.24 25.27 -3.03
C ASP A 21 7.48 24.39 -2.01
N LEU A 22 7.33 23.09 -2.30
CA LEU A 22 6.53 22.15 -1.49
C LEU A 22 7.25 21.74 -0.21
N ARG A 23 7.18 22.47 0.91
CA ARG A 23 7.66 21.92 2.21
C ARG A 23 6.94 20.59 2.51
N CYS A 24 7.61 19.67 3.22
CA CYS A 24 6.92 18.46 3.73
C CYS A 24 5.78 18.92 4.64
N THR A 25 4.59 19.01 4.08
CA THR A 25 3.44 19.67 4.70
C THR A 25 2.24 18.78 4.53
N HIS A 26 1.50 18.68 5.63
CA HIS A 26 0.29 17.89 5.72
C HIS A 26 -0.87 18.82 5.42
N PHE A 27 -1.47 18.68 4.24
CA PHE A 27 -2.66 19.42 3.86
C PHE A 27 -3.89 18.64 4.32
N ARG A 28 -4.82 19.34 4.97
CA ARG A 28 -6.17 18.82 5.19
C ARG A 28 -7.03 19.36 4.07
N LEU A 29 -7.40 18.50 3.13
CA LEU A 29 -8.38 18.87 2.10
C LEU A 29 -9.78 18.69 2.67
N MET A 30 -10.67 19.64 2.36
CA MET A 30 -12.04 19.71 2.85
C MET A 30 -12.97 20.14 1.71
N THR A 31 -14.19 19.59 1.67
CA THR A 31 -15.16 19.98 0.67
C THR A 31 -15.62 21.40 1.00
N GLN A 32 -16.09 22.15 0.01
CA GLN A 32 -16.60 23.50 0.24
C GLN A 32 -17.74 23.47 1.26
N GLU A 33 -18.62 22.48 1.18
CA GLU A 33 -19.71 22.26 2.13
C GLU A 33 -19.20 22.00 3.55
N SER A 34 -18.23 21.10 3.71
CA SER A 34 -17.61 20.83 5.00
C SER A 34 -16.86 22.03 5.57
N MET A 35 -16.18 22.80 4.72
CA MET A 35 -15.52 24.04 5.13
C MET A 35 -16.53 25.09 5.61
N VAL A 36 -17.65 25.27 4.89
CA VAL A 36 -18.72 26.20 5.29
C VAL A 36 -19.34 25.76 6.62
N ALA A 37 -19.63 24.46 6.78
CA ALA A 37 -20.17 23.91 8.03
C ALA A 37 -19.22 24.11 9.22
N LEU A 38 -17.91 23.95 9.00
CA LEU A 38 -16.88 24.18 10.00
C LEU A 38 -16.67 25.66 10.31
N HIS A 39 -16.71 26.52 9.30
CA HIS A 39 -16.63 27.96 9.46
C HIS A 39 -17.83 28.50 10.25
N HIS A 40 -19.03 27.95 10.03
CA HIS A 40 -20.21 28.28 10.84
C HIS A 40 -20.08 27.82 12.30
N LYS A 41 -19.30 26.78 12.57
CA LYS A 41 -19.00 26.29 13.93
C LYS A 41 -17.74 26.88 14.55
N GLY A 42 -16.93 27.63 13.78
CA GLY A 42 -15.63 28.14 14.22
C GLY A 42 -14.56 27.07 14.44
N GLU A 43 -14.71 25.89 13.81
CA GLU A 43 -13.89 24.72 14.08
C GLU A 43 -12.96 24.40 12.89
N THR A 44 -11.74 23.92 13.15
CA THR A 44 -10.89 23.25 12.14
C THR A 44 -10.87 21.77 12.51
N PRO A 45 -11.09 20.81 11.60
CA PRO A 45 -11.19 19.41 11.96
C PRO A 45 -9.82 18.94 12.46
N ILE A 46 -9.74 18.74 13.76
CA ILE A 46 -8.61 18.21 14.52
C ILE A 46 -8.97 16.81 14.99
N ALA A 47 -7.99 16.03 15.46
CA ALA A 47 -8.26 14.67 15.95
C ALA A 47 -9.26 14.62 17.12
N SER A 48 -9.56 15.73 17.80
CA SER A 48 -10.63 15.75 18.81
C SER A 48 -12.04 15.83 18.22
N LEU A 49 -12.20 16.25 16.96
CA LEU A 49 -13.49 16.35 16.27
C LEU A 49 -13.83 15.08 15.46
N THR A 50 -12.86 14.20 15.22
CA THR A 50 -13.12 12.89 14.62
C THR A 50 -13.81 11.97 15.61
N LYS A 51 -14.82 11.23 15.14
CA LYS A 51 -15.53 10.24 15.96
C LYS A 51 -14.78 8.90 15.92
N PRO A 52 -14.63 8.22 17.07
CA PRO A 52 -14.11 6.85 17.08
C PRO A 52 -14.99 5.91 16.25
N ASP A 53 -14.36 4.97 15.55
CA ASP A 53 -15.04 3.93 14.76
C ASP A 53 -14.74 2.53 15.32
N GLY A 54 -15.63 2.08 16.20
CA GLY A 54 -15.49 0.79 16.88
C GLY A 54 -14.15 0.65 17.59
N SER A 55 -13.53 -0.53 17.48
CA SER A 55 -12.22 -0.84 18.07
C SER A 55 -11.03 -0.19 17.34
N ALA A 56 -11.26 0.43 16.18
CA ALA A 56 -10.21 1.12 15.43
C ALA A 56 -9.92 2.53 15.95
N GLY A 57 -10.78 3.06 16.83
CA GLY A 57 -10.62 4.38 17.44
C GLY A 57 -10.72 5.51 16.43
N LYS A 58 -9.97 6.60 16.66
CA LYS A 58 -9.88 7.75 15.74
C LYS A 58 -8.98 7.41 14.56
N ILE A 59 -9.55 7.51 13.36
CA ILE A 59 -8.90 7.08 12.13
C ILE A 59 -8.41 8.29 11.33
N LEU A 60 -7.18 8.19 10.82
CA LEU A 60 -6.65 9.06 9.78
C LEU A 60 -6.53 8.29 8.46
N ILE A 61 -7.19 8.79 7.42
CA ILE A 61 -6.95 8.42 6.02
C ILE A 61 -5.86 9.35 5.46
N LEU A 62 -4.83 8.77 4.85
CA LEU A 62 -3.62 9.46 4.42
C LEU A 62 -3.32 9.14 2.96
N ASN A 63 -3.04 10.16 2.15
CA ASN A 63 -2.38 9.99 0.87
C ASN A 63 -1.03 10.71 0.86
N SER A 64 -0.20 10.39 -0.11
CA SER A 64 1.08 11.06 -0.32
C SER A 64 1.31 11.36 -1.79
N ALA A 65 1.87 12.53 -2.09
CA ALA A 65 2.30 12.90 -3.44
C ALA A 65 3.67 13.57 -3.40
N THR A 66 4.42 13.46 -4.51
CA THR A 66 5.73 14.09 -4.65
C THR A 66 5.77 15.15 -5.74
N THR A 67 4.75 15.22 -6.59
CA THR A 67 4.63 16.18 -7.69
C THR A 67 3.19 16.70 -7.81
N PHE A 68 3.03 17.87 -8.43
CA PHE A 68 1.71 18.39 -8.78
C PHE A 68 1.01 17.57 -9.87
N ASP A 69 1.77 16.98 -10.79
CA ASP A 69 1.22 16.12 -11.84
C ASP A 69 0.49 14.91 -11.25
N MET A 70 1.04 14.31 -10.19
CA MET A 70 0.33 13.26 -9.44
C MET A 70 -1.01 13.76 -8.88
N LEU A 71 -1.04 14.97 -8.30
CA LEU A 71 -2.28 15.52 -7.76
C LEU A 71 -3.32 15.77 -8.86
N SER A 72 -2.88 16.25 -10.03
CA SER A 72 -3.77 16.49 -11.16
C SER A 72 -4.29 15.19 -11.77
N GLU A 73 -3.41 14.21 -11.95
CA GLU A 73 -3.74 12.91 -12.54
C GLU A 73 -4.71 12.12 -11.66
N TYR A 74 -4.57 12.22 -10.34
CA TYR A 74 -5.35 11.44 -9.37
C TYR A 74 -6.37 12.28 -8.58
N HIS A 75 -6.80 13.43 -9.12
CA HIS A 75 -7.68 14.34 -8.38
C HIS A 75 -9.01 13.71 -7.95
N LEU A 76 -9.62 12.85 -8.77
CA LEU A 76 -10.86 12.15 -8.42
C LEU A 76 -10.65 11.16 -7.27
N THR A 77 -9.49 10.50 -7.21
CA THR A 77 -9.12 9.64 -6.08
C THR A 77 -8.98 10.45 -4.79
N LEU A 78 -8.33 11.60 -4.86
CA LEU A 78 -8.20 12.49 -3.70
C LEU A 78 -9.57 12.95 -3.19
N LEU A 79 -10.49 13.29 -4.09
CA LEU A 79 -11.88 13.64 -3.73
C LEU A 79 -12.64 12.44 -3.14
N ASN A 80 -12.45 11.24 -3.69
CA ASN A 80 -13.04 10.02 -3.16
C ASN A 80 -12.63 9.75 -1.71
N HIS A 81 -11.32 9.76 -1.42
CA HIS A 81 -10.80 9.52 -0.07
C HIS A 81 -11.30 10.57 0.92
N GLN A 82 -11.32 11.82 0.50
CA GLN A 82 -11.80 12.91 1.31
C GLN A 82 -13.31 12.79 1.61
N ALA A 83 -14.14 12.56 0.59
CA ALA A 83 -15.58 12.39 0.75
C ALA A 83 -15.91 11.16 1.63
N TYR A 84 -15.16 10.07 1.48
CA TYR A 84 -15.28 8.89 2.34
C TYR A 84 -14.93 9.21 3.80
N ALA A 85 -13.81 9.91 4.04
CA ALA A 85 -13.42 10.32 5.38
C ALA A 85 -14.45 11.26 6.04
N GLU A 86 -14.98 12.23 5.28
CA GLU A 86 -16.03 13.14 5.74
C GLU A 86 -17.32 12.38 6.09
N HIS A 87 -17.74 11.44 5.24
CA HIS A 87 -18.93 10.61 5.44
C HIS A 87 -18.89 9.80 6.74
N HIS A 88 -17.71 9.29 7.12
CA HIS A 88 -17.52 8.50 8.33
C HIS A 88 -16.95 9.28 9.52
N HIS A 89 -16.78 10.59 9.40
CA HIS A 89 -16.16 11.45 10.42
C HIS A 89 -14.72 11.06 10.80
N TYR A 90 -13.95 10.56 9.83
CA TYR A 90 -12.51 10.33 9.93
C TYR A 90 -11.74 11.60 9.60
N ALA A 91 -10.46 11.63 9.96
CA ALA A 91 -9.56 12.65 9.44
C ALA A 91 -9.01 12.26 8.08
N TYR A 92 -8.69 13.28 7.29
CA TYR A 92 -8.03 13.13 6.00
C TYR A 92 -6.83 14.06 5.90
N VAL A 93 -5.69 13.52 5.45
CA VAL A 93 -4.47 14.27 5.18
C VAL A 93 -3.87 13.87 3.84
N LEU A 94 -3.48 14.86 3.06
CA LEU A 94 -2.58 14.71 1.93
C LEU A 94 -1.18 15.19 2.33
N ALA A 95 -0.22 14.29 2.34
CA ALA A 95 1.19 14.61 2.59
C ALA A 95 1.90 14.92 1.27
N LEU A 96 2.45 16.13 1.14
CA LEU A 96 3.33 16.47 0.02
C LEU A 96 4.77 16.26 0.46
N VAL A 97 5.49 15.34 -0.18
CA VAL A 97 6.87 14.98 0.18
C VAL A 97 7.81 15.42 -0.93
N LYS A 98 8.81 16.24 -0.61
CA LYS A 98 9.79 16.66 -1.62
C LYS A 98 10.61 15.47 -2.11
N PRO A 99 10.93 15.37 -3.42
CA PRO A 99 11.83 14.35 -3.93
C PRO A 99 13.20 14.30 -3.22
N VAL A 100 13.73 15.46 -2.79
CA VAL A 100 15.01 15.52 -2.06
C VAL A 100 14.97 14.78 -0.71
N GLU A 101 13.83 14.76 -0.03
CA GLU A 101 13.65 14.04 1.24
C GLU A 101 13.70 12.51 1.05
N LEU A 102 13.50 12.04 -0.19
CA LEU A 102 13.57 10.61 -0.53
C LEU A 102 15.01 10.14 -0.76
N ARG A 103 16.00 11.05 -0.81
CA ARG A 103 17.43 10.74 -0.93
C ARG A 103 17.74 9.71 -2.03
N GLY A 104 17.20 9.95 -3.23
CA GLY A 104 17.38 9.08 -4.40
C GLY A 104 16.44 7.87 -4.48
N ARG A 105 15.54 7.67 -3.51
CA ARG A 105 14.48 6.64 -3.57
C ARG A 105 13.32 7.10 -4.45
N SER A 106 12.51 6.15 -4.93
CA SER A 106 11.31 6.48 -5.71
C SER A 106 10.25 7.18 -4.85
N ALA A 107 9.32 7.86 -5.54
CA ALA A 107 8.15 8.50 -4.93
C ALA A 107 7.30 7.57 -4.06
N LYS A 108 7.38 6.24 -4.28
CA LYS A 108 6.66 5.24 -3.46
C LYS A 108 7.06 5.27 -1.99
N PHE A 109 8.24 5.80 -1.65
CA PHE A 109 8.67 5.96 -0.26
C PHE A 109 8.01 7.13 0.49
N ALA A 110 7.35 8.06 -0.22
CA ALA A 110 6.66 9.19 0.40
C ALA A 110 5.62 8.74 1.45
N LYS A 111 4.96 7.60 1.21
CA LYS A 111 4.00 7.01 2.15
C LYS A 111 4.61 6.67 3.50
N HIS A 112 5.84 6.15 3.51
CA HIS A 112 6.50 5.71 4.73
C HIS A 112 6.93 6.90 5.59
N LEU A 113 7.42 7.97 4.96
CA LEU A 113 7.72 9.24 5.65
C LEU A 113 6.45 9.87 6.26
N ALA A 114 5.36 9.90 5.48
CA ALA A 114 4.10 10.45 5.92
C ALA A 114 3.48 9.64 7.08
N MET A 115 3.43 8.31 6.94
CA MET A 115 2.96 7.38 7.97
C MET A 115 3.78 7.53 9.25
N GLY A 116 5.12 7.44 9.16
CA GLY A 116 6.01 7.58 10.32
C GLY A 116 5.80 8.91 11.05
N THR A 117 5.64 10.01 10.31
CA THR A 117 5.39 11.33 10.91
C THR A 117 4.06 11.41 11.66
N GLN A 118 3.01 10.80 11.14
CA GLN A 118 1.69 10.79 11.79
C GLN A 118 1.67 9.88 13.02
N LEU A 119 2.29 8.70 12.94
CA LEU A 119 2.42 7.79 14.08
C LEU A 119 3.28 8.39 15.20
N ALA A 120 4.31 9.17 14.86
CA ALA A 120 5.15 9.87 15.84
C ALA A 120 4.37 10.88 16.70
N GLN A 121 3.26 11.46 16.19
CA GLN A 121 2.49 12.45 16.94
C GLN A 121 1.92 11.89 18.26
N ALA A 122 1.63 10.59 18.33
CA ALA A 122 1.16 9.92 19.55
C ALA A 122 2.18 9.94 20.70
N TRP A 123 3.46 10.21 20.39
CA TRP A 123 4.56 10.21 21.35
C TRP A 123 5.01 11.62 21.74
N ILE A 124 4.34 12.66 21.22
CA ILE A 124 4.66 14.06 21.51
C ILE A 124 3.55 14.64 22.40
N PRO A 125 3.86 15.01 23.67
CA PRO A 125 2.87 15.54 24.59
C PRO A 125 2.11 16.75 24.03
N GLY A 126 0.80 16.78 24.22
CA GLY A 126 -0.07 17.88 23.80
C GLY A 126 -0.39 17.92 22.30
N ARG A 127 0.08 16.96 21.49
CA ARG A 127 -0.26 16.89 20.07
C ARG A 127 -1.47 15.99 19.80
N PRO A 128 -2.36 16.38 18.87
CA PRO A 128 -3.41 15.48 18.39
C PRO A 128 -2.80 14.23 17.74
N SER A 129 -3.34 13.06 18.06
CA SER A 129 -2.90 11.76 17.55
C SER A 129 -4.08 10.91 17.09
N TRP A 130 -3.76 9.81 16.42
CA TRP A 130 -4.71 8.88 15.80
C TRP A 130 -4.50 7.49 16.37
N ASP A 131 -5.59 6.76 16.60
CA ASP A 131 -5.53 5.36 17.04
C ASP A 131 -5.22 4.42 15.86
N THR A 132 -5.60 4.84 14.65
CA THR A 132 -5.30 4.15 13.39
C THR A 132 -4.92 5.16 12.31
N VAL A 133 -3.82 4.91 11.60
CA VAL A 133 -3.43 5.68 10.41
C VAL A 133 -3.40 4.72 9.22
N CYS A 134 -4.14 5.04 8.15
CA CYS A 134 -4.21 4.26 6.92
C CYS A 134 -3.70 5.07 5.75
N HIS A 135 -2.61 4.63 5.13
CA HIS A 135 -2.17 5.16 3.84
C HIS A 135 -2.80 4.40 2.68
N MET A 136 -3.16 5.16 1.64
CA MET A 136 -3.64 4.62 0.37
C MET A 136 -2.88 5.25 -0.80
N ASP A 137 -2.55 4.45 -1.81
CA ASP A 137 -1.97 4.95 -3.05
C ASP A 137 -3.00 5.77 -3.85
N LEU A 138 -2.51 6.66 -4.72
CA LEU A 138 -3.35 7.58 -5.50
C LEU A 138 -4.07 6.90 -6.68
N ASP A 139 -3.65 5.70 -7.06
CA ASP A 139 -4.29 4.81 -8.03
C ASP A 139 -5.18 3.74 -7.36
N ALA A 140 -5.54 3.96 -6.09
CA ALA A 140 -6.48 3.16 -5.33
C ALA A 140 -7.61 4.03 -4.78
N TRP A 141 -8.86 3.54 -4.73
CA TRP A 141 -10.02 4.32 -4.28
C TRP A 141 -11.01 3.47 -3.47
N HIS A 142 -11.80 4.11 -2.61
CA HIS A 142 -12.94 3.46 -1.94
C HIS A 142 -14.00 3.11 -2.97
N ALA A 143 -14.33 1.82 -3.06
CA ALA A 143 -15.41 1.29 -3.89
C ALA A 143 -16.59 0.77 -3.05
N SER A 144 -16.40 0.61 -1.74
CA SER A 144 -17.46 0.39 -0.77
C SER A 144 -17.45 1.52 0.26
N TRP A 145 -18.64 2.00 0.64
CA TRP A 145 -18.84 3.00 1.69
C TRP A 145 -19.12 2.36 3.06
N ALA A 146 -18.70 1.12 3.26
CA ALA A 146 -18.71 0.51 4.58
C ALA A 146 -17.68 1.22 5.50
N PRO A 147 -17.97 1.40 6.80
CA PRO A 147 -17.00 1.97 7.74
C PRO A 147 -15.81 1.03 7.93
N PHE A 148 -14.65 1.59 8.24
CA PHE A 148 -13.42 0.84 8.46
C PHE A 148 -13.54 -0.19 9.58
N SER A 149 -14.37 0.05 10.61
CA SER A 149 -14.65 -0.91 11.68
C SER A 149 -15.11 -2.29 11.18
N SER A 150 -15.71 -2.35 9.98
CA SER A 150 -16.03 -3.62 9.30
C SER A 150 -14.81 -4.51 9.10
N TYR A 151 -13.62 -3.92 9.04
CA TYR A 151 -12.31 -4.56 8.85
C TYR A 151 -11.44 -4.45 10.09
N GLY A 152 -11.41 -3.28 10.73
CA GLY A 152 -10.65 -3.03 11.95
C GLY A 152 -11.07 -3.92 13.13
N ALA A 153 -12.32 -4.39 13.17
CA ALA A 153 -12.77 -5.35 14.17
C ALA A 153 -12.08 -6.73 14.05
N MET A 154 -11.61 -7.10 12.86
CA MET A 154 -10.87 -8.36 12.65
C MET A 154 -9.38 -8.22 12.96
N TRP A 155 -8.87 -6.99 13.01
CA TRP A 155 -7.46 -6.71 13.22
C TRP A 155 -7.07 -6.95 14.68
N PRO A 156 -6.35 -8.03 15.01
CA PRO A 156 -6.08 -8.40 16.39
C PRO A 156 -5.25 -7.32 17.08
N SER A 157 -5.56 -6.99 18.34
CA SER A 157 -4.94 -5.88 19.09
C SER A 157 -3.42 -6.02 19.27
N ASN A 158 -2.89 -7.23 19.18
CA ASN A 158 -1.45 -7.54 19.26
C ASN A 158 -0.71 -7.42 17.91
N LYS A 159 -1.37 -6.92 16.87
CA LYS A 159 -0.76 -6.65 15.56
C LYS A 159 -0.64 -5.14 15.36
N ASP A 160 0.40 -4.71 14.69
CA ASP A 160 0.76 -3.30 14.50
C ASP A 160 0.39 -2.78 13.13
N LEU A 161 0.34 -3.68 12.13
CA LEU A 161 0.00 -3.39 10.74
C LEU A 161 -1.21 -4.20 10.27
N LEU A 162 -2.02 -3.58 9.41
CA LEU A 162 -3.11 -4.21 8.69
C LEU A 162 -2.96 -3.93 7.19
N LEU A 163 -2.91 -5.01 6.41
CA LEU A 163 -2.92 -4.98 4.94
C LEU A 163 -4.11 -5.79 4.43
N GLY A 164 -4.57 -5.51 3.21
CA GLY A 164 -5.57 -6.33 2.55
C GLY A 164 -4.96 -7.42 1.68
N ASP A 165 -5.55 -8.61 1.68
CA ASP A 165 -5.21 -9.66 0.72
C ASP A 165 -5.74 -9.27 -0.66
N THR A 166 -4.84 -8.79 -1.51
CA THR A 166 -5.17 -8.41 -2.90
C THR A 166 -5.38 -9.61 -3.80
N GLY A 167 -5.00 -10.82 -3.37
CA GLY A 167 -4.91 -12.03 -4.18
C GLY A 167 -3.62 -12.15 -4.98
N GLN A 168 -2.68 -11.24 -4.80
CA GLN A 168 -1.29 -11.43 -5.24
C GLN A 168 -0.62 -12.49 -4.38
N ILE A 169 0.48 -13.04 -4.89
CA ILE A 169 1.32 -13.97 -4.11
C ILE A 169 2.21 -13.23 -3.09
N TRP A 170 2.13 -11.90 -3.03
CA TRP A 170 2.92 -11.03 -2.16
C TRP A 170 2.04 -9.93 -1.53
N LEU A 171 2.53 -9.30 -0.46
CA LEU A 171 1.87 -8.18 0.22
C LEU A 171 1.87 -6.96 -0.69
N ASN A 172 0.73 -6.29 -0.81
CA ASN A 172 0.60 -5.03 -1.54
C ASN A 172 0.60 -3.86 -0.55
N THR A 173 1.47 -2.87 -0.76
CA THR A 173 1.58 -1.69 0.12
C THR A 173 0.73 -0.50 -0.35
N GLY A 174 -0.15 -0.70 -1.33
CA GLY A 174 -1.06 0.35 -1.81
C GLY A 174 -2.25 0.64 -0.89
N LEU A 175 -2.47 -0.24 0.10
CA LEU A 175 -3.24 0.06 1.30
C LEU A 175 -2.42 -0.47 2.48
N MET A 176 -2.14 0.40 3.46
CA MET A 176 -1.45 -0.01 4.68
C MET A 176 -1.97 0.80 5.85
N CYS A 177 -2.53 0.12 6.84
CA CYS A 177 -2.96 0.70 8.09
C CYS A 177 -2.01 0.32 9.22
N ALA A 178 -1.77 1.24 10.15
CA ALA A 178 -0.89 1.07 11.28
C ALA A 178 -1.48 1.66 12.57
N ARG A 179 -1.25 0.99 13.69
CA ARG A 179 -1.48 1.54 15.03
C ARG A 179 -0.27 2.37 15.45
N PRO A 180 -0.44 3.42 16.27
CA PRO A 180 0.64 4.29 16.73
C PRO A 180 1.53 3.64 17.80
N THR A 181 2.03 2.44 17.55
CA THR A 181 2.93 1.74 18.47
C THR A 181 4.38 2.15 18.22
N ARG A 182 5.26 1.90 19.21
CA ARG A 182 6.70 2.11 19.03
C ARG A 182 7.27 1.19 17.96
N TRP A 183 6.73 -0.02 17.85
CA TRP A 183 7.15 -0.97 16.82
C TRP A 183 6.80 -0.44 15.44
N ALA A 184 5.56 0.02 15.21
CA ALA A 184 5.16 0.57 13.92
C ALA A 184 6.01 1.78 13.52
N LEU A 185 6.29 2.70 14.46
CA LEU A 185 7.17 3.84 14.20
C LEU A 185 8.58 3.40 13.75
N ARG A 186 9.19 2.45 14.46
CA ARG A 186 10.51 1.89 14.10
C ARG A 186 10.47 1.13 12.78
N PHE A 187 9.36 0.44 12.49
CA PHE A 187 9.18 -0.27 11.23
C PHE A 187 9.27 0.70 10.04
N PHE A 188 8.53 1.82 10.07
CA PHE A 188 8.59 2.82 9.00
C PHE A 188 9.98 3.44 8.84
N ASP A 189 10.66 3.73 9.95
CA ASP A 189 12.03 4.23 9.94
C ASP A 189 13.01 3.21 9.32
N ARG A 190 12.90 1.93 9.70
CA ARG A 190 13.69 0.84 9.11
C ARG A 190 13.40 0.67 7.62
N VAL A 191 12.15 0.79 7.18
CA VAL A 191 11.79 0.67 5.75
C VAL A 191 12.43 1.78 4.94
N ILE A 192 12.33 3.04 5.39
CA ILE A 192 12.98 4.17 4.74
C ILE A 192 14.49 3.96 4.68
N ASN A 193 15.10 3.46 5.75
CA ASN A 193 16.54 3.23 5.84
C ASN A 193 17.00 1.85 5.36
N ALA A 194 16.12 1.05 4.75
CA ALA A 194 16.45 -0.30 4.31
C ALA A 194 17.50 -0.28 3.20
N VAL A 195 18.46 -1.20 3.31
CA VAL A 195 19.58 -1.34 2.38
C VAL A 195 19.62 -2.77 1.84
N PHE A 196 19.71 -2.85 0.52
CA PHE A 196 20.08 -4.05 -0.21
C PHE A 196 21.61 -4.20 -0.16
N LEU A 197 22.09 -5.21 0.57
CA LEU A 197 23.51 -5.53 0.70
C LEU A 197 23.88 -6.70 -0.21
N TYR A 198 24.96 -6.61 -0.96
CA TYR A 198 25.50 -7.74 -1.73
C TYR A 198 27.02 -7.76 -1.70
N GLU A 199 27.60 -8.96 -1.76
CA GLU A 199 29.06 -9.13 -1.84
C GLU A 199 29.54 -8.72 -3.23
N LYS A 200 30.50 -7.79 -3.30
CA LYS A 200 31.11 -7.37 -4.57
C LYS A 200 31.88 -8.57 -5.11
N MET A 201 31.48 -9.10 -6.26
CA MET A 201 32.34 -10.03 -6.97
C MET A 201 33.63 -9.29 -7.33
N HIS A 202 34.79 -9.86 -6.97
CA HIS A 202 36.06 -9.36 -7.45
C HIS A 202 36.02 -9.35 -8.98
N ASP A 203 36.19 -8.17 -9.56
CA ASP A 203 36.35 -8.01 -10.99
C ASP A 203 37.73 -8.58 -11.33
N ASP A 204 37.80 -9.72 -12.00
CA ASP A 204 39.06 -10.35 -12.47
C ASP A 204 39.69 -9.56 -13.64
N SER A 205 39.39 -8.26 -13.79
CA SER A 205 39.82 -7.43 -14.90
C SER A 205 40.96 -6.45 -14.57
N GLU A 206 41.45 -6.39 -13.33
CA GLU A 206 42.68 -5.66 -12.97
C GLU A 206 43.56 -6.48 -11.99
N LEU A 207 44.03 -7.65 -12.43
CA LEU A 207 45.16 -8.32 -11.81
C LEU A 207 46.46 -7.65 -12.28
N ASN A 208 46.90 -6.62 -11.57
CA ASN A 208 48.34 -6.40 -11.43
C ASN A 208 48.80 -7.28 -10.26
N GLU A 209 49.66 -8.24 -10.60
CA GLU A 209 50.33 -9.15 -9.67
C GLU A 209 51.12 -8.37 -8.61
N ASP A 210 51.28 -9.01 -7.44
CA ASP A 210 52.08 -8.61 -6.28
C ASP A 210 51.51 -7.59 -5.28
N HIS A 211 50.63 -8.06 -4.40
CA HIS A 211 50.62 -7.58 -3.01
C HIS A 211 50.39 -8.73 -2.01
N PRO A 212 51.38 -9.05 -1.15
CA PRO A 212 51.23 -10.05 -0.10
C PRO A 212 50.62 -9.37 1.12
N LEU A 213 49.29 -9.41 1.23
CA LEU A 213 48.45 -9.23 2.44
C LEU A 213 47.01 -9.02 1.97
N ARG A 214 46.34 -10.08 1.50
CA ARG A 214 44.90 -10.06 1.25
C ARG A 214 44.22 -10.62 2.50
N GLU A 215 43.92 -9.76 3.46
CA GLU A 215 42.92 -10.09 4.47
C GLU A 215 41.58 -10.28 3.76
N ASP A 216 40.91 -11.41 4.03
CA ASP A 216 39.59 -11.80 3.53
C ASP A 216 38.47 -10.88 4.06
N THR A 217 38.57 -9.57 3.87
CA THR A 217 37.45 -8.67 4.11
C THR A 217 36.52 -8.71 2.90
N LYS A 218 35.45 -9.50 3.02
CA LYS A 218 34.32 -9.48 2.08
C LYS A 218 33.87 -8.02 1.86
N ASN A 219 34.11 -7.51 0.65
CA ASN A 219 33.73 -6.14 0.30
C ASN A 219 32.24 -6.12 -0.06
N PHE A 220 31.38 -5.74 0.88
CA PHE A 220 29.95 -5.58 0.64
C PHE A 220 29.63 -4.21 0.05
N VAL A 221 28.73 -4.18 -0.93
CA VAL A 221 28.13 -2.97 -1.47
C VAL A 221 26.72 -2.78 -0.89
N ALA A 222 26.44 -1.56 -0.45
CA ALA A 222 25.16 -1.14 0.11
C ALA A 222 24.40 -0.27 -0.88
N LEU A 223 23.22 -0.72 -1.31
CA LEU A 223 22.30 0.05 -2.16
C LEU A 223 20.97 0.29 -1.44
N GLY A 224 20.49 1.53 -1.41
CA GLY A 224 19.13 1.79 -0.95
C GLY A 224 18.11 1.14 -1.90
N PHE A 225 17.05 0.55 -1.36
CA PHE A 225 15.94 0.08 -2.19
C PHE A 225 15.30 1.26 -2.95
N LYS A 226 15.13 1.15 -4.28
CA LYS A 226 14.40 2.17 -5.04
C LYS A 226 12.90 2.04 -4.92
N ARG A 227 12.36 0.83 -4.71
CA ARG A 227 10.92 0.56 -4.50
C ARG A 227 10.61 0.20 -3.04
N ASP A 228 9.44 0.64 -2.57
CA ASP A 228 9.04 0.54 -1.16
C ASP A 228 8.59 -0.88 -0.76
N GLN A 229 7.80 -1.54 -1.61
CA GLN A 229 7.25 -2.85 -1.32
C GLN A 229 8.32 -3.94 -1.09
N PRO A 230 9.43 -4.00 -1.85
CA PRO A 230 10.57 -4.86 -1.50
C PRO A 230 11.23 -4.49 -0.16
N ALA A 231 11.36 -3.20 0.15
CA ALA A 231 11.92 -2.76 1.43
C ALA A 231 11.02 -3.14 2.61
N VAL A 232 9.70 -3.05 2.46
CA VAL A 232 8.71 -3.54 3.43
C VAL A 232 8.90 -5.03 3.67
N TRP A 233 8.98 -5.82 2.60
CA TRP A 233 9.25 -7.25 2.72
C TRP A 233 10.57 -7.51 3.43
N HIS A 234 11.62 -6.76 3.13
CA HIS A 234 12.93 -6.86 3.79
C HIS A 234 12.88 -6.67 5.28
N VAL A 235 12.28 -5.56 5.72
CA VAL A 235 12.19 -5.25 7.14
C VAL A 235 11.30 -6.25 7.87
N LEU A 236 10.19 -6.69 7.27
CA LEU A 236 9.34 -7.74 7.85
C LEU A 236 10.10 -9.07 7.97
N SER A 237 10.85 -9.45 6.93
CA SER A 237 11.63 -10.69 6.90
C SER A 237 12.70 -10.71 7.98
N GLN A 238 13.46 -9.62 8.13
CA GLN A 238 14.44 -9.46 9.19
C GLN A 238 13.77 -9.58 10.56
N THR A 239 12.64 -8.89 10.75
CA THR A 239 11.90 -8.95 12.01
C THR A 239 11.44 -10.36 12.34
N TRP A 240 10.84 -11.09 11.39
CA TRP A 240 10.39 -12.45 11.64
C TRP A 240 11.55 -13.45 11.79
N ALA A 241 12.70 -13.19 11.19
CA ALA A 241 13.91 -13.97 11.44
C ALA A 241 14.40 -13.80 12.89
N GLU A 242 14.40 -12.56 13.38
CA GLU A 242 14.81 -12.22 14.74
C GLU A 242 13.80 -12.71 15.80
N GLU A 243 12.50 -12.56 15.54
CA GLU A 243 11.44 -12.76 16.55
C GLU A 243 10.74 -14.12 16.45
N ALA A 244 10.74 -14.74 15.27
CA ALA A 244 9.97 -15.96 14.99
C ALA A 244 10.81 -17.05 14.30
N GLU A 245 12.13 -16.87 14.22
CA GLU A 245 13.08 -17.79 13.57
C GLU A 245 12.67 -18.17 12.13
N VAL A 246 11.97 -17.25 11.46
CA VAL A 246 11.64 -17.41 10.05
C VAL A 246 12.92 -17.31 9.24
N PRO A 247 13.28 -18.32 8.42
CA PRO A 247 14.51 -18.24 7.64
C PRO A 247 14.51 -17.06 6.69
N TYR A 248 15.53 -16.22 6.82
CA TYR A 248 15.80 -15.12 5.92
C TYR A 248 17.28 -15.15 5.55
N LYS A 249 17.59 -15.51 4.30
CA LYS A 249 18.98 -15.61 3.83
C LYS A 249 19.53 -14.27 3.36
N GLY A 250 18.68 -13.38 2.86
CA GLY A 250 19.07 -12.03 2.43
C GLY A 250 20.39 -12.01 1.63
N PRO A 251 21.42 -11.28 2.07
CA PRO A 251 22.74 -11.22 1.42
C PRO A 251 23.47 -12.56 1.26
N ASP A 252 23.19 -13.55 2.11
CA ASP A 252 23.82 -14.88 2.06
C ASP A 252 23.19 -15.80 1.00
N CYS A 253 22.16 -15.32 0.30
CA CYS A 253 21.55 -16.04 -0.80
C CYS A 253 22.36 -15.85 -2.08
N THR A 254 22.78 -16.95 -2.72
CA THR A 254 23.64 -16.94 -3.91
C THR A 254 23.04 -16.21 -5.11
N VAL A 255 21.71 -16.13 -5.21
CA VAL A 255 21.03 -15.39 -6.28
C VAL A 255 20.67 -13.95 -5.90
N TRP A 256 21.00 -13.51 -4.67
CA TRP A 256 20.70 -12.16 -4.19
C TRP A 256 21.41 -11.12 -5.05
N ALA A 257 22.74 -11.20 -5.16
CA ALA A 257 23.53 -10.24 -5.94
C ALA A 257 23.24 -10.26 -7.45
N HIS A 258 22.88 -11.42 -8.01
CA HIS A 258 22.80 -11.62 -9.47
C HIS A 258 21.40 -11.57 -10.06
N ALA A 259 20.37 -11.87 -9.27
CA ALA A 259 18.99 -11.93 -9.74
C ALA A 259 18.09 -10.88 -9.07
N CYS A 260 18.50 -10.29 -7.95
CA CYS A 260 17.76 -9.18 -7.35
C CYS A 260 18.19 -7.86 -7.96
N ASN A 261 17.32 -7.28 -8.77
CA ASN A 261 17.47 -5.88 -9.14
C ASN A 261 16.72 -4.99 -8.13
N PRO A 262 17.41 -4.27 -7.21
CA PRO A 262 16.76 -3.34 -6.28
C PRO A 262 16.12 -2.14 -6.98
N ASP A 263 16.42 -1.92 -8.28
CA ASP A 263 15.91 -0.80 -9.08
C ASP A 263 14.58 -1.10 -9.77
N GLU A 264 14.41 -2.31 -10.33
CA GLU A 264 13.31 -2.58 -11.27
C GLU A 264 12.12 -3.27 -10.61
N ASN A 265 12.32 -4.41 -9.95
CA ASN A 265 11.38 -5.08 -9.03
C ASN A 265 11.98 -6.44 -8.63
N PRO A 266 12.62 -6.60 -7.47
CA PRO A 266 13.37 -7.83 -7.17
C PRO A 266 12.47 -9.05 -6.85
N LEU A 267 11.16 -9.02 -7.15
CA LEU A 267 10.21 -10.06 -6.75
C LEU A 267 10.61 -11.48 -7.19
N GLU A 268 11.26 -11.62 -8.35
CA GLU A 268 11.72 -12.91 -8.87
C GLU A 268 12.82 -13.55 -8.02
N CYS A 269 13.76 -12.77 -7.48
CA CYS A 269 14.81 -13.29 -6.61
C CYS A 269 14.36 -13.41 -5.15
N TRP A 270 13.42 -12.55 -4.71
CA TRP A 270 12.81 -12.62 -3.39
C TRP A 270 12.07 -13.95 -3.21
N HIS A 271 11.53 -14.49 -4.30
CA HIS A 271 11.00 -15.83 -4.29
C HIS A 271 12.04 -16.86 -3.81
N TRP A 272 13.28 -16.80 -4.28
CA TRP A 272 14.32 -17.78 -3.93
C TRP A 272 14.99 -17.51 -2.58
N CYS A 273 15.29 -16.24 -2.29
CA CYS A 273 16.03 -15.86 -1.09
C CYS A 273 15.17 -15.72 0.16
N HIS A 274 13.85 -15.62 0.00
CA HIS A 274 12.88 -15.45 1.08
C HIS A 274 11.73 -16.46 1.00
N TRP A 275 11.00 -16.53 -0.11
CA TRP A 275 9.78 -17.37 -0.18
C TRP A 275 10.03 -18.87 -0.22
N ASP A 276 11.03 -19.33 -0.96
CA ASP A 276 11.40 -20.74 -1.07
C ASP A 276 11.91 -21.25 0.28
N ALA A 277 12.72 -20.43 0.98
CA ALA A 277 13.15 -20.72 2.34
C ALA A 277 11.95 -20.82 3.31
N LEU A 278 11.00 -19.89 3.22
CA LEU A 278 9.72 -19.93 3.94
C LEU A 278 8.88 -21.17 3.62
N GLN A 279 8.77 -21.54 2.35
CA GLN A 279 7.98 -22.68 1.87
C GLN A 279 8.59 -24.03 2.24
N ARG A 280 9.92 -24.15 2.24
CA ARG A 280 10.64 -25.40 2.55
C ARG A 280 10.73 -25.69 4.05
N THR A 281 10.76 -24.66 4.89
CA THR A 281 10.98 -24.86 6.32
C THR A 281 9.72 -25.11 7.12
N GLY A 282 8.53 -24.84 6.55
CA GLY A 282 7.23 -25.17 7.15
C GLY A 282 7.19 -24.84 8.64
N LEU A 283 7.28 -23.54 9.00
CA LEU A 283 7.07 -22.99 10.36
C LEU A 283 7.30 -24.01 11.49
N LYS A 284 8.54 -24.53 11.57
CA LYS A 284 8.90 -25.72 12.37
C LYS A 284 8.74 -25.57 13.88
N ARG A 285 8.31 -24.41 14.40
CA ARG A 285 8.29 -24.13 15.85
C ARG A 285 6.94 -23.73 16.44
N TRP A 286 5.87 -23.65 15.64
CA TRP A 286 4.48 -23.57 16.19
C TRP A 286 3.92 -24.96 16.57
N ALA A 287 4.77 -26.00 16.51
CA ALA A 287 4.45 -27.40 16.73
C ALA A 287 4.63 -27.90 18.18
N PHE A 288 4.47 -27.03 19.19
CA PHE A 288 4.28 -27.49 20.58
C PHE A 288 2.81 -27.59 21.00
N ALA A 289 1.87 -27.36 20.09
CA ALA A 289 0.43 -27.58 20.35
C ALA A 289 -0.31 -28.43 19.29
N SER A 290 0.33 -28.85 18.19
CA SER A 290 -0.35 -29.67 17.17
C SER A 290 0.64 -30.48 16.34
N LYS A 291 0.35 -31.77 16.16
CA LYS A 291 1.12 -32.77 15.38
C LYS A 291 1.09 -32.53 13.86
N SER A 292 1.22 -31.29 13.41
CA SER A 292 1.25 -30.93 11.99
C SER A 292 2.12 -29.70 11.82
N ALA A 293 3.39 -29.88 11.42
CA ALA A 293 4.17 -28.79 10.86
C ALA A 293 3.50 -28.38 9.54
N SER A 294 2.64 -27.36 9.57
CA SER A 294 1.94 -26.92 8.37
C SER A 294 2.93 -26.20 7.46
N ARG A 295 3.21 -26.81 6.30
CA ARG A 295 3.90 -26.20 5.17
C ARG A 295 3.21 -24.87 4.82
N TRP A 296 3.97 -23.83 4.48
CA TRP A 296 3.44 -22.55 4.01
C TRP A 296 2.43 -22.78 2.87
N LYS A 297 1.16 -22.43 3.09
CA LYS A 297 0.04 -22.65 2.18
C LYS A 297 -0.26 -21.43 1.31
N GLY A 298 0.29 -20.27 1.65
CA GLY A 298 0.11 -19.04 0.89
C GLY A 298 0.20 -17.79 1.75
N LEU A 299 -0.05 -16.63 1.14
CA LEU A 299 0.10 -15.33 1.80
C LEU A 299 -0.71 -15.18 3.09
N GLY A 300 -1.84 -15.89 3.24
CA GLY A 300 -2.64 -15.91 4.46
C GLY A 300 -1.89 -16.39 5.72
N ASP A 301 -0.84 -17.19 5.57
CA ASP A 301 -0.03 -17.70 6.69
C ASP A 301 0.78 -16.60 7.38
N VAL A 302 0.95 -15.41 6.76
CA VAL A 302 1.56 -14.24 7.42
C VAL A 302 0.80 -13.85 8.70
N ASN A 303 -0.49 -14.20 8.80
CA ASN A 303 -1.28 -13.94 10.00
C ASN A 303 -0.76 -14.67 11.25
N GLY A 304 -0.02 -15.77 11.07
CA GLY A 304 0.68 -16.46 12.16
C GLY A 304 1.94 -15.75 12.64
N LEU A 305 2.48 -14.77 11.91
CA LEU A 305 3.74 -14.07 12.22
C LEU A 305 3.49 -12.80 13.03
N THR A 306 4.49 -12.32 13.76
CA THR A 306 4.35 -11.11 14.61
C THR A 306 4.03 -9.85 13.79
N HIS A 307 3.37 -8.89 14.44
CA HIS A 307 3.11 -7.52 13.98
C HIS A 307 2.20 -7.31 12.76
N LEU A 308 2.02 -8.27 11.86
CA LEU A 308 1.21 -8.13 10.65
C LEU A 308 -0.13 -8.87 10.74
N HIS A 309 -1.20 -8.21 10.28
CA HIS A 309 -2.46 -8.85 9.92
C HIS A 309 -2.80 -8.61 8.45
N LEU A 310 -3.16 -9.68 7.75
CA LEU A 310 -3.67 -9.69 6.39
C LEU A 310 -5.17 -10.01 6.41
N ALA A 311 -5.99 -9.02 6.08
CA ALA A 311 -7.43 -9.18 5.97
C ALA A 311 -7.80 -10.03 4.75
N SER A 312 -8.55 -11.11 5.00
CA SER A 312 -8.98 -12.10 3.99
C SER A 312 -9.79 -11.52 2.83
N ARG A 313 -9.72 -12.19 1.66
CA ARG A 313 -10.53 -11.93 0.46
C ARG A 313 -12.01 -12.28 0.59
N GLY A 314 -12.44 -12.94 1.67
CA GLY A 314 -13.84 -13.34 1.84
C GLY A 314 -14.27 -13.74 3.25
N ALA A 315 -15.54 -13.40 3.52
CA ALA A 315 -16.47 -13.91 4.53
C ALA A 315 -16.10 -13.70 6.01
N VAL A 316 -16.32 -12.48 6.50
CA VAL A 316 -16.81 -12.29 7.87
C VAL A 316 -18.10 -11.49 7.80
N PRO A 317 -19.18 -11.89 8.51
CA PRO A 317 -20.37 -11.06 8.62
C PRO A 317 -20.00 -9.74 9.29
N ALA A 318 -20.32 -8.61 8.67
CA ALA A 318 -20.34 -7.35 9.40
C ALA A 318 -21.35 -7.50 10.57
N VAL A 319 -20.96 -7.10 11.77
CA VAL A 319 -21.89 -7.03 12.91
C VAL A 319 -23.03 -6.12 12.51
N ILE A 320 -24.24 -6.69 12.51
CA ILE A 320 -25.48 -6.08 12.08
C ILE A 320 -25.86 -5.00 13.09
N SER A 321 -25.75 -3.73 12.69
CA SER A 321 -26.59 -2.67 13.25
C SER A 321 -27.28 -1.95 12.10
N THR A 322 -28.40 -2.53 11.64
CA THR A 322 -29.55 -1.92 10.94
C THR A 322 -30.15 -2.89 9.90
N GLY A 323 -30.95 -3.85 10.36
CA GLY A 323 -32.16 -4.35 9.68
C GLY A 323 -32.15 -4.81 8.21
N LEU A 324 -31.02 -4.90 7.51
CA LEU A 324 -30.93 -5.31 6.11
C LEU A 324 -29.94 -6.48 5.97
N ALA A 325 -30.53 -7.63 5.66
CA ALA A 325 -29.96 -8.91 5.20
C ALA A 325 -28.43 -9.08 5.22
N ASN A 326 -27.96 -10.18 5.84
CA ASN A 326 -26.65 -10.84 5.73
C ASN A 326 -25.85 -10.51 4.44
N LYS A 327 -25.24 -9.32 4.38
CA LYS A 327 -24.32 -8.95 3.31
C LYS A 327 -22.91 -9.16 3.84
N ARG A 328 -22.21 -10.12 3.22
CA ARG A 328 -20.76 -10.28 3.40
C ARG A 328 -20.08 -8.95 3.13
N SER A 329 -19.19 -8.51 4.01
CA SER A 329 -18.33 -7.35 3.72
C SER A 329 -17.50 -7.63 2.48
N ALA A 330 -17.30 -6.61 1.64
CA ALA A 330 -16.38 -6.69 0.51
C ALA A 330 -14.96 -7.03 1.01
N ALA A 331 -14.05 -7.50 0.14
CA ALA A 331 -12.67 -7.68 0.58
C ALA A 331 -12.03 -6.32 0.93
N LEU A 332 -11.16 -6.24 1.95
CA LEU A 332 -10.53 -4.97 2.33
C LEU A 332 -9.81 -4.30 1.13
N HIS A 333 -9.09 -5.08 0.34
CA HIS A 333 -8.30 -4.58 -0.79
C HIS A 333 -8.44 -5.51 -1.98
N ARG A 334 -8.92 -5.00 -3.11
CA ARG A 334 -8.90 -5.69 -4.39
C ARG A 334 -7.95 -5.00 -5.32
N MET A 335 -7.04 -5.78 -5.90
CA MET A 335 -6.21 -5.32 -6.99
C MET A 335 -6.56 -6.06 -8.27
N CYS A 336 -6.38 -5.38 -9.39
CA CYS A 336 -6.36 -5.99 -10.71
C CYS A 336 -5.11 -6.87 -10.85
N LEU A 337 -5.32 -8.17 -11.08
CA LEU A 337 -4.23 -9.15 -11.02
C LEU A 337 -3.92 -9.79 -12.37
N ARG A 338 -4.96 -10.06 -13.16
CA ARG A 338 -4.89 -10.96 -14.33
C ARG A 338 -4.50 -10.18 -15.57
N SER A 339 -3.61 -10.77 -16.36
CA SER A 339 -3.68 -10.63 -17.81
C SER A 339 -5.07 -11.04 -18.28
N CYS A 340 -5.72 -10.25 -19.12
CA CYS A 340 -6.99 -10.63 -19.76
C CYS A 340 -6.82 -11.86 -20.68
N HIS A 341 -5.58 -12.36 -20.82
CA HIS A 341 -5.22 -13.52 -21.62
C HIS A 341 -4.73 -14.77 -20.87
N SER A 342 -4.69 -14.87 -19.53
CA SER A 342 -4.07 -16.08 -18.94
C SER A 342 -4.48 -16.52 -17.53
N VAL A 343 -5.68 -17.10 -17.40
CA VAL A 343 -5.94 -18.07 -16.31
C VAL A 343 -5.03 -19.30 -16.47
N LEU A 344 -4.70 -19.69 -17.71
CA LEU A 344 -3.78 -20.77 -18.05
C LEU A 344 -2.34 -20.51 -17.59
N ALA A 345 -1.85 -19.27 -17.62
CA ALA A 345 -0.47 -18.97 -17.20
C ALA A 345 -0.27 -19.14 -15.69
N ARG A 346 -1.28 -18.85 -14.85
CA ARG A 346 -1.14 -19.06 -13.39
C ARG A 346 -1.20 -20.52 -13.00
N ALA A 347 -2.08 -21.29 -13.64
CA ALA A 347 -2.12 -22.72 -13.47
C ALA A 347 -0.80 -23.35 -13.95
N SER A 348 -0.26 -22.93 -15.09
CA SER A 348 1.01 -23.41 -15.61
C SER A 348 2.22 -22.94 -14.79
N MET A 349 2.25 -21.71 -14.27
CA MET A 349 3.30 -21.23 -13.36
C MET A 349 3.28 -22.00 -12.04
N SER A 350 2.08 -22.25 -11.49
CA SER A 350 1.91 -23.03 -10.25
C SER A 350 2.34 -24.48 -10.47
N LEU A 351 1.94 -25.09 -11.59
CA LEU A 351 2.31 -26.45 -11.96
C LEU A 351 3.80 -26.58 -12.28
N CYS A 352 4.38 -25.61 -13.00
CA CYS A 352 5.81 -25.52 -13.28
C CYS A 352 6.62 -25.37 -11.99
N SER A 353 6.19 -24.51 -11.07
CA SER A 353 6.84 -24.37 -9.76
C SER A 353 6.76 -25.66 -8.93
N LEU A 354 5.62 -26.36 -9.01
CA LEU A 354 5.41 -27.63 -8.29
C LEU A 354 6.26 -28.78 -8.84
N ILE A 355 6.46 -28.83 -10.16
CA ILE A 355 7.15 -29.93 -10.85
C ILE A 355 8.66 -29.67 -10.97
N LEU A 356 9.05 -28.43 -11.30
CA LEU A 356 10.41 -28.11 -11.75
C LEU A 356 11.17 -27.19 -10.80
N GLY A 357 10.49 -26.55 -9.82
CA GLY A 357 11.14 -25.81 -8.74
C GLY A 357 12.17 -24.77 -9.17
N GLY A 358 11.97 -24.06 -10.30
CA GLY A 358 12.97 -23.18 -10.90
C GLY A 358 12.48 -21.76 -11.27
N SER A 359 13.42 -20.81 -11.37
CA SER A 359 13.20 -19.38 -11.64
C SER A 359 12.62 -19.09 -13.02
N PHE A 360 12.81 -19.99 -13.98
CA PHE A 360 12.25 -19.90 -15.33
C PHE A 360 10.73 -20.10 -15.37
N CYS A 361 10.12 -20.65 -14.31
CA CYS A 361 8.68 -20.82 -14.20
C CYS A 361 7.94 -19.50 -13.94
N TRP A 362 8.66 -18.41 -13.66
CA TRP A 362 8.10 -17.10 -13.38
C TRP A 362 8.52 -16.12 -14.49
N PRO A 363 7.60 -15.28 -15.00
CA PRO A 363 7.94 -14.30 -16.02
C PRO A 363 8.85 -13.22 -15.44
N LYS A 364 9.85 -12.80 -16.22
CA LYS A 364 10.88 -11.79 -15.86
C LYS A 364 10.38 -10.35 -15.63
N ASP A 365 9.07 -10.13 -15.71
CA ASP A 365 8.44 -8.82 -15.76
C ASP A 365 7.02 -8.90 -15.18
N VAL A 366 6.91 -9.28 -13.91
CA VAL A 366 5.60 -9.58 -13.28
C VAL A 366 4.68 -8.36 -13.20
N ASP A 367 5.22 -7.13 -13.21
CA ASP A 367 4.43 -5.89 -13.27
C ASP A 367 3.75 -5.67 -14.63
N LYS A 368 4.33 -6.19 -15.71
CA LYS A 368 3.77 -6.12 -17.08
C LYS A 368 2.82 -7.28 -17.38
N MET A 369 2.59 -8.17 -16.42
CA MET A 369 1.67 -9.30 -16.61
C MET A 369 0.21 -8.89 -16.77
N SER A 370 -0.17 -7.66 -16.42
CA SER A 370 -1.53 -7.19 -16.70
C SER A 370 -1.62 -6.69 -18.14
N LEU A 371 -1.96 -7.59 -19.07
CA LEU A 371 -2.29 -7.25 -20.46
C LEU A 371 -3.73 -6.72 -20.61
N CYS A 372 -4.42 -6.34 -19.52
CA CYS A 372 -5.76 -5.78 -19.59
C CYS A 372 -5.72 -4.27 -19.81
N ASP A 373 -6.68 -3.76 -20.60
CA ASP A 373 -7.04 -2.35 -20.57
C ASP A 373 -7.73 -1.97 -19.25
N GLY A 374 -7.98 -0.67 -19.03
CA GLY A 374 -8.63 -0.20 -17.81
C GLY A 374 -9.99 -0.87 -17.53
N LYS A 375 -10.77 -1.18 -18.58
CA LYS A 375 -12.09 -1.82 -18.45
C LYS A 375 -11.96 -3.28 -17.98
N GLY A 376 -11.10 -4.06 -18.61
CA GLY A 376 -10.83 -5.45 -18.20
C GLY A 376 -10.29 -5.53 -16.77
N CYS A 377 -9.50 -4.52 -16.39
CA CYS A 377 -8.98 -4.39 -15.04
C CYS A 377 -10.08 -4.15 -13.99
N LEU A 378 -11.03 -3.26 -14.30
CA LEU A 378 -12.19 -2.98 -13.46
C LEU A 378 -13.07 -4.21 -13.26
N MET A 379 -13.34 -4.97 -14.33
CA MET A 379 -14.18 -6.17 -14.27
C MET A 379 -13.65 -7.24 -13.30
N GLN A 380 -12.33 -7.39 -13.21
CA GLN A 380 -11.71 -8.32 -12.25
C GLN A 380 -11.96 -7.95 -10.79
N MET A 381 -12.13 -6.66 -10.51
CA MET A 381 -12.30 -6.15 -9.16
C MET A 381 -13.78 -6.06 -8.74
N ILE A 382 -14.72 -6.37 -9.62
CA ILE A 382 -16.16 -6.48 -9.31
C ILE A 382 -16.49 -7.89 -8.80
N ASP A 383 -15.74 -8.90 -9.25
CA ASP A 383 -15.97 -10.30 -8.91
C ASP A 383 -15.86 -10.57 -7.39
N GLY A 384 -16.75 -11.42 -6.86
CA GLY A 384 -16.76 -11.83 -5.45
C GLY A 384 -17.23 -10.76 -4.44
N GLY A 385 -18.09 -9.82 -4.85
CA GLY A 385 -18.64 -8.77 -3.97
C GLY A 385 -17.80 -7.50 -3.90
N GLY A 386 -16.82 -7.36 -4.79
CA GLY A 386 -15.99 -6.16 -4.91
C GLY A 386 -14.89 -6.04 -3.84
N GLY A 387 -14.44 -4.81 -3.63
CA GLY A 387 -13.47 -4.44 -2.60
C GLY A 387 -13.92 -3.19 -1.86
N TRP A 388 -13.53 -3.04 -0.60
CA TRP A 388 -13.55 -1.76 0.10
C TRP A 388 -12.67 -0.77 -0.63
N ILE A 389 -11.45 -1.18 -0.95
CA ILE A 389 -10.56 -0.49 -1.89
C ILE A 389 -10.44 -1.27 -3.19
N LYS A 390 -10.52 -0.56 -4.31
CA LYS A 390 -10.08 -1.03 -5.63
C LYS A 390 -8.75 -0.36 -5.98
N HIS A 391 -7.81 -1.11 -6.52
CA HIS A 391 -6.46 -0.66 -6.84
C HIS A 391 -6.05 -1.22 -8.21
N THR A 392 -5.63 -0.37 -9.13
CA THR A 392 -5.33 -0.79 -10.51
C THR A 392 -3.86 -0.77 -10.85
N GLY A 393 -3.05 0.07 -10.20
CA GLY A 393 -1.70 0.39 -10.68
C GLY A 393 -1.75 1.50 -11.74
N HIS A 394 -0.81 2.45 -11.69
CA HIS A 394 -0.70 3.59 -12.61
C HIS A 394 -0.84 3.22 -14.10
N GLN A 395 -0.29 2.07 -14.51
CA GLN A 395 -0.30 1.64 -15.91
C GLN A 395 -1.71 1.46 -16.51
N HIS A 396 -2.73 1.21 -15.69
CA HIS A 396 -4.12 1.10 -16.14
C HIS A 396 -4.89 2.41 -16.04
N TRP A 397 -4.31 3.44 -15.40
CA TRP A 397 -4.99 4.69 -15.05
C TRP A 397 -5.32 5.60 -16.24
N ARG A 398 -4.85 5.28 -17.45
CA ARG A 398 -4.91 6.17 -18.62
C ARG A 398 -6.18 6.08 -19.49
N ASP A 399 -7.16 5.24 -19.11
CA ASP A 399 -8.37 4.99 -19.90
C ASP A 399 -9.67 5.45 -19.20
N ILE A 400 -10.70 4.58 -19.12
CA ILE A 400 -11.99 4.88 -18.49
C ILE A 400 -11.90 4.99 -16.96
N LEU A 401 -10.83 4.49 -16.35
CA LEU A 401 -10.72 4.31 -14.90
C LEU A 401 -10.86 5.60 -14.07
N PRO A 402 -10.29 6.76 -14.45
CA PRO A 402 -10.50 7.99 -13.68
C PRO A 402 -12.00 8.31 -13.53
N MET A 403 -12.78 8.13 -14.60
CA MET A 403 -14.23 8.38 -14.60
C MET A 403 -15.03 7.41 -13.73
N CYS A 404 -14.44 6.27 -13.39
CA CYS A 404 -15.05 5.22 -12.57
C CYS A 404 -14.93 5.46 -11.07
N VAL A 405 -14.27 6.55 -10.64
CA VAL A 405 -14.05 6.84 -9.21
C VAL A 405 -15.26 7.61 -8.66
N PRO A 406 -16.10 7.00 -7.79
CA PRO A 406 -17.18 7.72 -7.13
C PRO A 406 -16.62 8.76 -6.16
N THR A 407 -17.24 9.94 -6.10
CA THR A 407 -16.83 11.05 -5.23
C THR A 407 -17.88 11.39 -4.17
N SER A 408 -18.95 10.60 -4.07
CA SER A 408 -19.96 10.70 -3.01
C SER A 408 -20.53 9.32 -2.64
N ALA A 409 -21.20 9.23 -1.49
CA ALA A 409 -21.88 8.00 -1.08
C ALA A 409 -23.01 7.58 -2.04
N ALA A 410 -23.68 8.54 -2.68
CA ALA A 410 -24.71 8.26 -3.68
C ALA A 410 -24.10 7.67 -4.96
N GLU A 411 -23.02 8.26 -5.47
CA GLU A 411 -22.27 7.75 -6.62
C GLU A 411 -21.67 6.38 -6.32
N ALA A 412 -21.23 6.13 -5.10
CA ALA A 412 -20.76 4.83 -4.67
C ALA A 412 -21.81 3.74 -4.75
N LEU A 413 -23.02 4.04 -4.28
CA LEU A 413 -24.16 3.12 -4.36
C LEU A 413 -24.53 2.85 -5.81
N GLN A 414 -24.51 3.87 -6.67
CA GLN A 414 -24.73 3.73 -8.11
C GLN A 414 -23.65 2.85 -8.76
N ALA A 415 -22.37 3.13 -8.49
CA ALA A 415 -21.23 2.38 -9.00
C ALA A 415 -21.20 0.93 -8.49
N HIS A 416 -21.74 0.66 -7.30
CA HIS A 416 -21.91 -0.70 -6.79
C HIS A 416 -23.00 -1.48 -7.53
N GLY A 417 -24.03 -0.80 -8.04
CA GLY A 417 -25.10 -1.42 -8.84
C GLY A 417 -24.63 -1.82 -10.23
N ASP A 418 -24.01 -0.88 -10.95
CA ASP A 418 -23.40 -1.11 -12.27
C ASP A 418 -22.23 -0.13 -12.47
N VAL A 419 -21.01 -0.63 -12.25
CA VAL A 419 -19.82 0.22 -12.31
C VAL A 419 -19.54 0.71 -13.74
N LEU A 420 -19.80 -0.10 -14.77
CA LEU A 420 -19.48 0.29 -16.15
C LEU A 420 -20.44 1.36 -16.63
N SER A 421 -21.74 1.19 -16.37
CA SER A 421 -22.73 2.22 -16.66
C SER A 421 -22.43 3.52 -15.92
N PHE A 422 -22.01 3.44 -14.65
CA PHE A 422 -21.56 4.62 -13.89
C PHE A 422 -20.40 5.33 -14.59
N CYS A 423 -19.33 4.61 -14.97
CA CYS A 423 -18.18 5.21 -15.65
C CYS A 423 -18.57 5.88 -16.98
N ASP A 424 -19.40 5.19 -17.78
CA ASP A 424 -19.83 5.69 -19.09
C ASP A 424 -20.70 6.95 -18.92
N SER A 425 -21.60 6.98 -17.93
CA SER A 425 -22.44 8.15 -17.66
C SER A 425 -21.63 9.41 -17.34
N ARG A 426 -20.54 9.28 -16.56
CA ARG A 426 -19.64 10.40 -16.25
C ARG A 426 -18.84 10.84 -17.47
N LYS A 427 -18.39 9.90 -18.32
CA LYS A 427 -17.68 10.21 -19.57
C LYS A 427 -18.51 11.12 -20.49
N HIS A 428 -19.84 11.03 -20.42
CA HIS A 428 -20.74 11.87 -21.20
C HIS A 428 -21.02 13.23 -20.54
N MET A 429 -20.96 13.35 -19.21
CA MET A 429 -21.13 14.63 -18.51
C MET A 429 -19.97 15.59 -18.79
N ASP A 430 -18.72 15.12 -18.82
CA ASP A 430 -17.55 15.95 -19.13
C ASP A 430 -17.49 16.45 -20.59
N LYS A 431 -18.32 15.88 -21.47
CA LYS A 431 -18.45 16.35 -22.86
C LYS A 431 -19.55 17.41 -23.06
N ILE A 432 -20.36 17.67 -22.03
CA ILE A 432 -21.54 18.55 -22.12
C ILE A 432 -21.29 19.90 -21.41
N SER A 433 -20.17 20.08 -20.70
CA SER A 433 -19.78 21.36 -20.13
C SER A 433 -18.73 22.08 -21.00
N PRO A 434 -19.11 23.17 -21.71
CA PRO A 434 -18.16 24.08 -22.35
C PRO A 434 -17.38 24.93 -21.34
#